data_AF-A0A8J3S3W4-F1
#
_entry.id   AF-A0A8J3S3W4-F1
#
_cell.length_a   1.000
_cell.length_b   1.000
_cell.length_c   1.000
_cell.angle_alpha   90.00
_cell.angle_beta   90.00
_cell.angle_gamma   90.00
#
_symmetry.space_group_name_H-M   'P 1'
#
loop_
_entity.id
_entity.type
_entity.pdbx_description
1 polymer ?
#
loop_
_entity_poly.entity_id
_entity_poly.type
_entity_poly.pdbx_seq_one_letter_code
_entity_poly.pdbx_strand_id
1 'polypeptide(L)'
;MAENFTPLVEVDFELNGTWTDITAYVRVADRITITRGRGDEQTEVRPGTLALVLNNDGRFTPGNPAPPYWPNVKKGRPIRVRVLHAGGESTRFHGYVNEWPVTWDGGGAITLSRVTATDIFKRLGTLAPMRSLLEQETLAHGPDAYYTLAEQAGAESAGDTSGHGHPPMGVYTYSGGGTGEVDFGDGAGPGTDGLAAVVFKPQSAHIGRFLATPRNTAASGAVVLACWINTTVKGRVFLALWGGDSIAFVVKSNESDGKLNVAASNGSTATISAGLTSSPNLADGSTHLVAVLLQPGGSVYASVDGGPSTLVATFSPHADFGPWVNLPAYRWIFAGGGPSFLGPTTPGSLFDGTMSHLWYGQRNTMPDWTQVWEAGNPETTPERFARLCRVIGTTGTVSGASGTVINAQAAGGRAPIQALRDVAGVEAGLVYASRSGDSIVFECRTHRYNRPSSLTLTADQLAEGGLAWSDDDQHLVNDVTHRREGGADQRWTDTGSITAYGTYADEVTLPWSSDTDALLSAQWKVANGADPPPRITSVSVVANTLTSYGDVLALDLSDVVTLAGLPAGSPQNEVDVHVEGVVEVIDYRHHTLTFHTSPAAVSRVWRLGVPGESELGVNTKLSL
;
A
#
# COMPACT_ATOMS: atom_id res chain seq x y z
N MET A 1 -42.11 -4.29 25.24
CA MET A 1 -41.41 -4.75 24.03
C MET A 1 -39.99 -5.04 24.46
N ALA A 2 -39.54 -6.29 24.31
CA ALA A 2 -38.18 -6.66 24.69
C ALA A 2 -37.18 -5.78 23.94
N GLU A 3 -36.10 -5.37 24.60
CA GLU A 3 -35.01 -4.64 23.96
C GLU A 3 -34.39 -5.58 22.91
N ASN A 4 -34.80 -5.43 21.65
CA ASN A 4 -34.34 -6.28 20.55
C ASN A 4 -32.87 -6.03 20.18
N PHE A 5 -32.29 -4.94 20.67
CA PHE A 5 -30.88 -4.63 20.47
C PHE A 5 -30.35 -3.67 21.53
N THR A 6 -29.02 -3.70 21.74
CA THR A 6 -28.31 -2.78 22.62
C THR A 6 -27.05 -2.27 21.89
N PRO A 7 -26.90 -0.95 21.65
CA PRO A 7 -25.66 -0.41 21.14
C PRO A 7 -24.58 -0.48 22.23
N LEU A 8 -23.36 -0.79 21.82
CA LEU A 8 -22.18 -0.86 22.67
C LEU A 8 -21.09 0.00 22.05
N VAL A 9 -20.66 1.04 22.78
CA VAL A 9 -19.64 1.99 22.33
C VAL A 9 -18.42 1.84 23.21
N GLU A 10 -17.28 1.56 22.58
CA GLU A 10 -16.04 1.29 23.29
C GLU A 10 -14.88 2.10 22.71
N VAL A 11 -13.97 2.53 23.58
CA VAL A 11 -12.79 3.32 23.22
C VAL A 11 -11.53 2.67 23.80
N ASP A 12 -10.49 2.55 22.98
CA ASP A 12 -9.15 2.20 23.46
C ASP A 12 -8.40 3.49 23.82
N PHE A 13 -8.49 3.87 25.09
CA PHE A 13 -7.78 5.04 25.61
C PHE A 13 -6.26 4.82 25.69
N GLU A 14 -5.81 3.59 25.89
CA GLU A 14 -4.40 3.26 26.18
C GLU A 14 -3.58 2.92 24.93
N LEU A 15 -4.21 2.72 23.76
CA LEU A 15 -3.58 2.25 22.52
C LEU A 15 -2.87 0.90 22.68
N ASN A 16 -3.44 0.02 23.49
CA ASN A 16 -2.88 -1.30 23.77
C ASN A 16 -3.84 -2.44 23.44
N GLY A 17 -4.95 -2.15 22.77
CA GLY A 17 -6.00 -3.10 22.43
C GLY A 17 -7.03 -3.32 23.55
N THR A 18 -6.91 -2.63 24.69
CA THR A 18 -7.89 -2.72 25.78
C THR A 18 -9.04 -1.76 25.55
N TRP A 19 -10.21 -2.34 25.27
CA TRP A 19 -11.43 -1.59 25.00
C TRP A 19 -12.15 -1.22 26.30
N THR A 20 -12.41 0.07 26.48
CA THR A 20 -13.21 0.59 27.61
C THR A 20 -14.64 0.86 27.12
N ASP A 21 -15.62 0.21 27.74
CA ASP A 21 -17.03 0.47 27.50
C ASP A 21 -17.44 1.84 28.06
N ILE A 22 -17.96 2.70 27.18
CA ILE A 22 -18.46 4.04 27.49
C ILE A 22 -19.96 4.19 27.21
N THR A 23 -20.66 3.09 26.94
CA THR A 23 -22.08 3.05 26.54
C THR A 23 -22.98 3.78 27.52
N ALA A 24 -22.72 3.66 28.82
CA ALA A 24 -23.49 4.35 29.87
C ALA A 24 -23.49 5.89 29.75
N TYR A 25 -22.52 6.46 29.01
CA TYR A 25 -22.43 7.90 28.78
C TYR A 25 -23.02 8.33 27.45
N VAL A 26 -23.32 7.38 26.55
CA VAL A 26 -23.87 7.69 25.23
C VAL A 26 -25.31 8.15 25.35
N ARG A 27 -25.60 9.32 24.82
CA ARG A 27 -26.95 9.86 24.69
C ARG A 27 -27.60 9.32 23.43
N VAL A 28 -28.10 8.09 23.52
CA VAL A 28 -28.80 7.43 22.42
C VAL A 28 -30.04 8.22 21.95
N ALA A 29 -30.60 9.09 22.80
CA ALA A 29 -31.64 10.06 22.45
C ALA A 29 -31.23 10.98 21.27
N ASP A 30 -29.95 11.36 21.25
CA ASP A 30 -29.36 12.25 20.25
C ASP A 30 -28.82 11.47 19.04
N ARG A 31 -29.09 10.16 19.00
CA ARG A 31 -28.77 9.20 17.94
C ARG A 31 -27.27 8.90 17.80
N ILE A 32 -26.96 7.67 17.42
CA ILE A 32 -25.66 7.28 16.86
C ILE A 32 -25.84 7.21 15.35
N THR A 33 -25.03 7.94 14.60
CA THR A 33 -25.07 7.93 13.13
C THR A 33 -23.76 7.38 12.58
N ILE A 34 -23.85 6.39 11.70
CA ILE A 34 -22.72 5.80 11.00
C ILE A 34 -22.96 5.92 9.49
N THR A 35 -21.92 6.27 8.73
CA THR A 35 -21.96 6.25 7.26
C THR A 35 -20.79 5.45 6.72
N ARG A 36 -21.00 4.60 5.70
CA ARG A 36 -19.93 3.84 5.02
C ARG A 36 -20.22 3.68 3.52
N GLY A 37 -19.17 3.48 2.73
CA GLY A 37 -19.28 3.24 1.29
C GLY A 37 -19.45 4.53 0.47
N ARG A 38 -20.27 4.47 -0.57
CA ARG A 38 -20.54 5.56 -1.51
C ARG A 38 -22.05 5.75 -1.72
N GLY A 39 -22.44 6.92 -2.23
CA GLY A 39 -23.84 7.28 -2.44
C GLY A 39 -24.45 6.65 -3.69
N ASP A 40 -23.60 6.27 -4.64
CA ASP A 40 -23.94 5.72 -5.95
C ASP A 40 -22.68 5.04 -6.53
N GLU A 41 -22.83 4.25 -7.59
CA GLU A 41 -21.72 3.47 -8.17
C GLU A 41 -20.73 4.24 -9.05
N GLN A 42 -20.98 5.52 -9.34
CA GLN A 42 -20.04 6.37 -10.09
C GLN A 42 -19.09 7.13 -9.16
N THR A 43 -19.47 7.33 -7.90
CA THR A 43 -18.64 8.04 -6.93
C THR A 43 -17.59 7.14 -6.29
N GLU A 44 -16.52 7.77 -5.81
CA GLU A 44 -15.50 7.08 -5.02
C GLU A 44 -16.04 6.72 -3.63
N VAL A 45 -15.56 5.61 -3.08
CA VAL A 45 -15.80 5.29 -1.67
C VAL A 45 -15.17 6.36 -0.78
N ARG A 46 -15.97 6.86 0.16
CA ARG A 46 -15.58 7.88 1.14
C ARG A 46 -15.16 7.22 2.46
N PRO A 47 -14.32 7.88 3.27
CA PRO A 47 -14.08 7.46 4.63
C PRO A 47 -15.40 7.31 5.39
N GLY A 48 -15.58 6.17 6.03
CA GLY A 48 -16.69 5.93 6.93
C GLY A 48 -16.61 6.85 8.13
N THR A 49 -17.77 7.30 8.61
CA THR A 49 -17.87 8.25 9.72
C THR A 49 -18.78 7.72 10.81
N LEU A 50 -18.50 8.15 12.04
CA LEU A 50 -19.31 7.96 13.22
C LEU A 50 -19.56 9.32 13.88
N ALA A 51 -20.81 9.58 14.25
CA ALA A 51 -21.20 10.70 15.09
C ALA A 51 -22.04 10.18 16.27
N LEU A 52 -21.70 10.62 17.48
CA LEU A 52 -22.46 10.33 18.69
C LEU A 52 -22.32 11.44 19.72
N VAL A 53 -23.21 11.48 20.71
CA VAL A 53 -23.16 12.44 21.82
C VAL A 53 -22.95 11.71 23.14
N LEU A 54 -22.02 12.22 23.94
CA LEU A 54 -21.73 11.74 25.29
C LEU A 54 -22.17 12.75 26.34
N ASN A 55 -22.78 12.29 27.42
CA ASN A 55 -22.82 13.03 28.68
C ASN A 55 -21.40 13.16 29.20
N ASN A 56 -20.93 14.40 29.42
CA ASN A 56 -19.56 14.67 29.82
C ASN A 56 -19.52 15.35 31.19
N ASP A 57 -19.27 14.58 32.24
CA ASP A 57 -19.04 15.05 33.61
C ASP A 57 -17.59 15.52 33.85
N GLY A 58 -16.81 15.68 32.78
CA GLY A 58 -15.39 16.04 32.82
C GLY A 58 -14.48 14.91 32.32
N ARG A 59 -14.93 13.65 32.34
CA ARG A 59 -14.11 12.48 31.95
C ARG A 59 -13.70 12.44 30.48
N PHE A 60 -14.44 13.12 29.59
CA PHE A 60 -14.16 13.22 28.16
C PHE A 60 -13.61 14.60 27.78
N THR A 61 -13.10 15.35 28.75
CA THR A 61 -12.55 16.70 28.53
C THR A 61 -11.03 16.61 28.36
N PRO A 62 -10.48 16.94 27.17
CA PRO A 62 -9.04 16.96 26.97
C PRO A 62 -8.33 17.88 27.97
N GLY A 63 -7.24 17.41 28.56
CA GLY A 63 -6.44 18.17 29.53
C GLY A 63 -7.04 18.27 30.93
N ASN A 64 -8.25 17.76 31.17
CA ASN A 64 -8.82 17.69 32.52
C ASN A 64 -8.16 16.54 33.32
N PRO A 65 -7.48 16.79 34.45
CA PRO A 65 -6.84 15.76 35.28
C PRO A 65 -7.82 14.83 36.01
N ALA A 66 -9.12 14.99 35.80
CA ALA A 66 -10.12 14.11 36.40
C ALA A 66 -10.01 12.67 35.85
N PRO A 67 -9.84 11.65 36.71
CA PRO A 67 -10.00 10.24 36.31
C PRO A 67 -11.42 9.97 35.77
N PRO A 68 -11.66 8.86 35.05
CA PRO A 68 -10.75 7.71 34.85
C PRO A 68 -9.86 7.76 33.60
N TYR A 69 -10.13 8.62 32.61
CA TYR A 69 -9.47 8.53 31.29
C TYR A 69 -8.31 9.50 31.08
N TRP A 70 -7.91 10.26 32.09
CA TRP A 70 -6.69 11.08 32.01
C TRP A 70 -5.45 10.19 31.95
N PRO A 71 -4.40 10.52 31.17
CA PRO A 71 -4.23 11.69 30.29
C PRO A 71 -4.73 11.43 28.87
N ASN A 72 -5.52 10.37 28.70
CA ASN A 72 -5.67 9.66 27.45
C ASN A 72 -6.86 10.08 26.60
N VAL A 73 -7.67 11.05 27.04
CA VAL A 73 -8.63 11.75 26.18
C VAL A 73 -7.89 12.60 25.14
N LYS A 74 -7.53 11.97 24.02
CA LYS A 74 -6.75 12.57 22.93
C LYS A 74 -7.36 12.24 21.58
N LYS A 75 -7.05 13.04 20.56
CA LYS A 75 -7.42 12.72 19.17
C LYS A 75 -6.74 11.43 18.74
N GLY A 76 -7.37 10.70 17.82
CA GLY A 76 -6.82 9.48 17.25
C GLY A 76 -6.97 8.22 18.11
N ARG A 77 -7.74 8.24 19.22
CA ARG A 77 -8.06 7.03 19.98
C ARG A 77 -8.99 6.11 19.17
N PRO A 78 -8.69 4.81 19.07
CA PRO A 78 -9.58 3.83 18.49
C PRO A 78 -10.94 3.85 19.19
N ILE A 79 -12.00 3.85 18.40
CA ILE A 79 -13.38 3.77 18.85
C ILE A 79 -14.10 2.74 17.99
N ARG A 80 -14.95 1.93 18.61
CA ARG A 80 -15.80 0.99 17.90
C ARG A 80 -17.24 1.07 18.41
N VAL A 81 -18.17 0.79 17.50
CA VAL A 81 -19.59 0.61 17.81
C VAL A 81 -19.97 -0.81 17.43
N ARG A 82 -20.56 -1.53 18.39
CA ARG A 82 -21.16 -2.85 18.21
C ARG A 82 -22.64 -2.76 18.55
N VAL A 83 -23.41 -3.69 18.00
CA VAL A 83 -24.81 -3.89 18.37
C VAL A 83 -24.96 -5.32 18.88
N LEU A 84 -25.42 -5.45 20.12
CA LEU A 84 -25.81 -6.72 20.72
C LEU A 84 -27.26 -7.01 20.33
N HIS A 85 -27.56 -8.21 19.87
CA HIS A 85 -28.91 -8.65 19.52
C HIS A 85 -29.06 -10.16 19.75
N ALA A 86 -30.27 -10.69 19.55
CA ALA A 86 -30.56 -12.10 19.81
C ALA A 86 -29.70 -13.08 18.98
N GLY A 87 -29.24 -12.67 17.80
CA GLY A 87 -28.36 -13.45 16.92
C GLY A 87 -26.86 -13.29 17.21
N GLY A 88 -26.49 -12.54 18.25
CA GLY A 88 -25.10 -12.31 18.65
C GLY A 88 -24.68 -10.85 18.59
N GLU A 89 -23.40 -10.62 18.33
CA GLU A 89 -22.83 -9.27 18.24
C GLU A 89 -22.49 -8.91 16.79
N SER A 90 -22.78 -7.67 16.40
CA SER A 90 -22.43 -7.16 15.08
C SER A 90 -21.66 -5.86 15.18
N THR A 91 -20.42 -5.84 14.69
CA THR A 91 -19.63 -4.60 14.60
C THR A 91 -20.20 -3.71 13.50
N ARG A 92 -20.49 -2.46 13.87
CA ARG A 92 -21.10 -1.45 12.99
C ARG A 92 -20.09 -0.40 12.53
N PHE A 93 -19.12 -0.09 13.39
CA PHE A 93 -18.07 0.87 13.09
C PHE A 93 -16.77 0.52 13.81
N HIS A 94 -15.65 0.74 13.12
CA HIS A 94 -14.31 0.77 13.69
C HIS A 94 -13.55 1.95 13.09
N GLY A 95 -12.93 2.77 13.93
CA GLY A 95 -12.19 3.94 13.47
C GLY A 95 -11.55 4.71 14.60
N TYR A 96 -11.32 6.00 14.37
CA TYR A 96 -10.53 6.85 15.24
C TYR A 96 -11.23 8.16 15.53
N VAL A 97 -11.25 8.56 16.80
CA VAL A 97 -11.86 9.82 17.25
C VAL A 97 -11.12 11.01 16.63
N ASN A 98 -11.87 11.87 15.93
CA ASN A 98 -11.33 13.10 15.32
C ASN A 98 -11.08 14.18 16.38
N GLU A 99 -12.03 14.33 17.30
CA GLU A 99 -12.02 15.34 18.34
C GLU A 99 -12.91 14.94 19.52
N TRP A 100 -12.63 15.57 20.67
CA TRP A 100 -13.43 15.46 21.90
C TRP A 100 -13.95 16.85 22.28
N PRO A 101 -14.98 17.37 21.58
CA PRO A 101 -15.49 18.70 21.86
C PRO A 101 -16.12 18.74 23.24
N VAL A 102 -16.09 19.91 23.89
CA VAL A 102 -16.85 20.15 25.12
C VAL A 102 -17.80 21.29 24.85
N THR A 103 -19.10 21.01 25.03
CA THR A 103 -20.18 21.95 24.78
C THR A 103 -21.08 22.04 26.00
N TRP A 104 -21.65 23.22 26.23
CA TRP A 104 -22.54 23.51 27.35
C TRP A 104 -23.91 23.89 26.82
N ASP A 105 -24.90 23.04 27.03
CA ASP A 105 -26.29 23.29 26.66
C ASP A 105 -27.05 23.80 27.91
N GLY A 106 -28.12 24.58 27.69
CA GLY A 106 -28.95 25.10 28.78
C GLY A 106 -28.21 26.04 29.75
N GLY A 107 -27.23 26.81 29.25
CA GLY A 107 -26.47 27.77 30.08
C GLY A 107 -25.44 27.12 31.02
N GLY A 108 -24.99 25.89 30.73
CA GLY A 108 -24.02 25.16 31.56
C GLY A 108 -24.62 24.04 32.40
N ALA A 109 -25.95 23.88 32.37
CA ALA A 109 -26.64 22.81 33.11
C ALA A 109 -26.33 21.41 32.55
N ILE A 110 -26.02 21.31 31.24
CA ILE A 110 -25.69 20.05 30.59
C ILE A 110 -24.35 20.23 29.89
N THR A 111 -23.36 19.42 30.29
CA THR A 111 -22.06 19.37 29.61
C THR A 111 -22.01 18.13 28.73
N LEU A 112 -21.75 18.33 27.44
CA LEU A 112 -21.79 17.30 26.41
C LEU A 112 -20.47 17.21 25.66
N SER A 113 -20.17 16.02 25.13
CA SER A 113 -19.16 15.82 24.11
C SER A 113 -19.78 15.25 22.84
N ARG A 114 -19.76 16.05 21.76
CA ARG A 114 -20.29 15.66 20.44
C ARG A 114 -19.15 15.06 19.62
N VAL A 115 -18.92 13.76 19.81
CA VAL A 115 -17.75 13.06 19.28
C VAL A 115 -18.00 12.72 17.81
N THR A 116 -17.00 12.99 16.98
CA THR A 116 -16.93 12.44 15.62
C THR A 116 -15.72 11.53 15.49
N ALA A 117 -15.85 10.48 14.68
CA ALA A 117 -14.76 9.58 14.34
C ALA A 117 -14.81 9.21 12.86
N THR A 118 -13.68 8.79 12.32
CA THR A 118 -13.55 8.30 10.95
C THR A 118 -12.71 7.04 10.91
N ASP A 119 -12.96 6.16 9.95
CA ASP A 119 -12.18 4.95 9.75
C ASP A 119 -10.74 5.24 9.23
N ILE A 120 -9.98 4.16 9.01
CA ILE A 120 -8.59 4.22 8.53
C ILE A 120 -8.46 4.94 7.18
N PHE A 121 -9.51 4.96 6.36
CA PHE A 121 -9.47 5.52 5.01
C PHE A 121 -9.16 7.02 5.02
N LYS A 122 -9.63 7.76 6.04
CA LYS A 122 -9.26 9.16 6.22
C LYS A 122 -7.76 9.33 6.46
N ARG A 123 -7.14 8.46 7.27
CA ARG A 123 -5.71 8.54 7.58
C ARG A 123 -4.86 8.32 6.34
N LEU A 124 -5.24 7.36 5.49
CA LEU A 124 -4.58 7.12 4.21
C LEU A 124 -4.59 8.37 3.32
N GLY A 125 -5.69 9.12 3.32
CA GLY A 125 -5.80 10.39 2.60
C GLY A 125 -4.97 11.55 3.19
N THR A 126 -4.45 11.40 4.41
CA THR A 126 -3.58 12.42 5.05
C THR A 126 -2.09 12.09 4.97
N LEU A 127 -1.74 10.90 4.49
CA LEU A 127 -0.34 10.50 4.34
C LEU A 127 0.31 11.30 3.20
N ALA A 128 1.60 11.60 3.35
CA ALA A 128 2.37 12.24 2.31
C ALA A 128 2.40 11.37 1.04
N PRO A 129 2.53 12.00 -0.15
CA PRO A 129 2.81 11.27 -1.39
C PRO A 129 3.96 10.28 -1.19
N MET A 130 3.77 9.06 -1.69
CA MET A 130 4.75 8.01 -1.58
C MET A 130 5.98 8.35 -2.41
N ARG A 131 7.14 7.88 -1.96
CA ARG A 131 8.31 7.72 -2.83
C ARG A 131 8.05 6.65 -3.88
N SER A 132 9.00 6.40 -4.78
CA SER A 132 8.90 5.25 -5.70
C SER A 132 8.66 3.96 -4.92
N LEU A 133 8.01 2.95 -5.52
CA LEU A 133 7.76 1.70 -4.82
C LEU A 133 9.06 1.00 -4.41
N LEU A 134 10.12 1.13 -5.21
CA LEU A 134 11.43 0.62 -4.86
C LEU A 134 11.99 1.28 -3.59
N GLU A 135 11.91 2.61 -3.49
CA GLU A 135 12.32 3.31 -2.27
C GLU A 135 11.46 2.89 -1.06
N GLN A 136 10.16 2.72 -1.25
CA GLN A 136 9.26 2.32 -0.18
C GLN A 136 9.55 0.91 0.34
N GLU A 137 9.80 -0.06 -0.54
CA GLU A 137 10.21 -1.42 -0.12
C GLU A 137 11.57 -1.41 0.58
N THR A 138 12.50 -0.61 0.04
CA THR A 138 13.83 -0.46 0.61
C THR A 138 13.77 0.13 2.03
N LEU A 139 12.89 1.11 2.25
CA LEU A 139 12.61 1.70 3.56
C LEU A 139 11.80 0.77 4.48
N ALA A 140 10.89 -0.03 3.95
CA ALA A 140 10.10 -1.01 4.72
C ALA A 140 10.99 -2.09 5.35
N HIS A 141 12.16 -2.36 4.74
CA HIS A 141 13.19 -3.15 5.40
C HIS A 141 13.85 -2.46 6.59
N GLY A 142 13.61 -1.19 6.91
CA GLY A 142 14.12 -0.50 8.11
C GLY A 142 15.65 -0.33 8.14
N PRO A 143 16.28 0.31 7.14
CA PRO A 143 17.71 0.61 7.15
C PRO A 143 18.12 1.47 8.36
N ASP A 144 19.33 1.25 8.86
CA ASP A 144 19.97 2.22 9.75
C ASP A 144 20.44 3.46 8.96
N ALA A 145 20.90 3.25 7.72
CA ALA A 145 21.22 4.33 6.78
C ALA A 145 20.82 3.92 5.36
N TYR A 146 20.32 4.88 4.58
CA TYR A 146 19.86 4.63 3.23
C TYR A 146 20.12 5.81 2.30
N TYR A 147 21.00 5.61 1.34
CA TYR A 147 21.36 6.61 0.35
C TYR A 147 20.79 6.19 -1.00
N THR A 148 19.79 6.90 -1.51
CA THR A 148 19.25 6.67 -2.86
C THR A 148 20.31 6.87 -3.94
N LEU A 149 21.26 7.78 -3.69
CA LEU A 149 22.30 8.21 -4.64
C LEU A 149 21.74 8.87 -5.91
N ALA A 150 20.53 9.44 -5.80
CA ALA A 150 19.79 10.06 -6.90
C ALA A 150 19.84 11.60 -6.87
N GLU A 151 20.94 12.16 -6.38
CA GLU A 151 21.09 13.61 -6.30
C GLU A 151 21.15 14.25 -7.70
N GLN A 152 20.94 15.57 -7.75
CA GLN A 152 21.02 16.32 -9.01
C GLN A 152 22.46 16.45 -9.50
N ALA A 153 22.63 16.69 -10.80
CA ALA A 153 23.93 16.96 -11.40
C ALA A 153 24.66 18.11 -10.68
N GLY A 154 25.94 17.90 -10.37
CA GLY A 154 26.77 18.84 -9.62
C GLY A 154 26.71 18.70 -8.09
N ALA A 155 25.94 17.75 -7.55
CA ALA A 155 25.98 17.44 -6.12
C ALA A 155 27.37 16.93 -5.68
N GLU A 156 27.83 17.35 -4.49
CA GLU A 156 29.14 16.96 -3.93
C GLU A 156 29.03 15.82 -2.90
N SER A 157 27.80 15.41 -2.57
CA SER A 157 27.52 14.35 -1.60
C SER A 157 26.08 13.84 -1.74
N ALA A 158 25.81 12.61 -1.28
CA ALA A 158 24.47 12.04 -1.19
C ALA A 158 23.95 12.00 0.27
N GLY A 159 22.69 12.38 0.47
CA GLY A 159 22.05 12.45 1.78
C GLY A 159 21.51 11.11 2.27
N ASP A 160 21.48 10.91 3.60
CA ASP A 160 20.76 9.80 4.22
C ASP A 160 19.25 10.08 4.19
N THR A 161 18.51 9.12 3.64
CA THR A 161 17.07 9.17 3.47
C THR A 161 16.32 8.13 4.30
N SER A 162 17.01 7.40 5.18
CA SER A 162 16.41 6.45 6.14
C SER A 162 15.54 7.14 7.22
N GLY A 163 15.81 8.42 7.49
CA GLY A 163 15.19 9.17 8.59
C GLY A 163 15.99 9.13 9.90
N HIS A 164 17.15 8.46 9.94
CA HIS A 164 17.98 8.36 11.14
C HIS A 164 19.13 9.39 11.21
N GLY A 165 19.34 10.18 10.16
CA GLY A 165 20.28 11.30 10.18
C GLY A 165 21.74 10.90 10.15
N HIS A 166 22.08 9.84 9.41
CA HIS A 166 23.47 9.46 9.16
C HIS A 166 24.22 10.54 8.34
N PRO A 167 25.55 10.70 8.53
CA PRO A 167 26.33 11.69 7.77
C PRO A 167 26.25 11.43 6.26
N PRO A 168 26.28 12.49 5.43
CA PRO A 168 26.19 12.34 3.98
C PRO A 168 27.40 11.58 3.42
N MET A 169 27.19 10.82 2.34
CA MET A 169 28.28 10.22 1.58
C MET A 169 28.94 11.28 0.70
N GLY A 170 30.11 11.76 1.12
CA GLY A 170 30.89 12.74 0.36
C GLY A 170 31.75 12.08 -0.72
N VAL A 171 32.16 12.87 -1.71
CA VAL A 171 33.10 12.42 -2.76
C VAL A 171 34.55 12.54 -2.27
N TYR A 172 35.28 11.43 -2.30
CA TYR A 172 36.69 11.33 -1.93
C TYR A 172 37.55 10.93 -3.13
N THR A 173 38.84 11.31 -3.10
CA THR A 173 39.81 10.96 -4.14
C THR A 173 40.70 9.82 -3.65
N TYR A 174 40.90 8.81 -4.50
CA TYR A 174 41.84 7.72 -4.24
C TYR A 174 43.29 8.24 -4.25
N SER A 175 44.15 7.71 -3.37
CA SER A 175 45.51 8.23 -3.18
C SER A 175 46.35 8.12 -4.46
N GLY A 176 46.89 9.25 -4.92
CA GLY A 176 47.66 9.36 -6.17
C GLY A 176 47.35 10.62 -6.97
N GLY A 177 46.17 11.22 -6.74
CA GLY A 177 45.66 12.34 -7.54
C GLY A 177 45.20 11.87 -8.93
N GLY A 178 44.10 12.42 -9.43
CA GLY A 178 43.56 12.03 -10.73
C GLY A 178 42.19 12.64 -11.03
N THR A 179 41.81 12.59 -12.30
CA THR A 179 40.62 13.27 -12.85
C THR A 179 39.39 12.36 -12.99
N GLY A 180 39.37 11.18 -12.34
CA GLY A 180 38.20 10.31 -12.38
C GLY A 180 36.95 10.97 -11.78
N GLU A 181 35.78 10.59 -12.25
CA GLU A 181 34.51 11.28 -11.99
C GLU A 181 33.57 10.45 -11.10
N VAL A 182 32.81 11.15 -10.26
CA VAL A 182 31.65 10.65 -9.52
C VAL A 182 30.55 11.67 -9.79
N ASP A 183 29.65 11.32 -10.69
CA ASP A 183 28.65 12.25 -11.23
C ASP A 183 27.24 11.79 -10.86
N PHE A 184 26.47 12.70 -10.29
CA PHE A 184 25.07 12.49 -9.99
C PHE A 184 24.17 12.96 -11.15
N GLY A 185 22.93 12.47 -11.20
CA GLY A 185 21.87 13.03 -12.03
C GLY A 185 21.72 12.49 -13.45
N ASP A 186 22.53 11.53 -13.91
CA ASP A 186 22.44 10.99 -15.29
C ASP A 186 22.76 9.48 -15.41
N GLY A 187 22.97 8.77 -14.31
CA GLY A 187 23.27 7.33 -14.37
C GLY A 187 22.04 6.46 -14.58
N ALA A 188 22.22 5.35 -15.32
CA ALA A 188 21.23 4.30 -15.42
C ALA A 188 21.03 3.61 -14.05
N GLY A 189 19.81 3.68 -13.51
CA GLY A 189 19.41 2.98 -12.29
C GLY A 189 18.72 1.64 -12.57
N PRO A 190 17.90 1.14 -11.62
CA PRO A 190 17.06 -0.04 -11.82
C PRO A 190 15.93 0.20 -12.85
N GLY A 191 15.60 1.46 -13.14
CA GLY A 191 14.58 1.84 -14.13
C GLY A 191 13.14 1.76 -13.60
N THR A 192 12.94 1.26 -12.38
CA THR A 192 11.64 1.06 -11.72
C THR A 192 11.36 2.06 -10.60
N ASP A 193 12.11 3.16 -10.54
CA ASP A 193 12.01 4.24 -9.56
C ASP A 193 11.87 5.64 -10.19
N GLY A 194 12.16 5.76 -11.49
CA GLY A 194 12.20 7.04 -12.20
C GLY A 194 13.33 7.97 -11.74
N LEU A 195 14.35 7.43 -11.05
CA LEU A 195 15.47 8.18 -10.50
C LEU A 195 16.75 7.93 -11.30
N ALA A 196 17.65 8.92 -11.28
CA ALA A 196 19.00 8.74 -11.80
C ALA A 196 19.88 8.01 -10.77
N ALA A 197 20.80 7.18 -11.24
CA ALA A 197 21.87 6.62 -10.43
C ALA A 197 23.12 7.52 -10.44
N VAL A 198 24.00 7.35 -9.45
CA VAL A 198 25.34 7.96 -9.51
C VAL A 198 26.22 7.16 -10.48
N VAL A 199 27.04 7.87 -11.25
CA VAL A 199 27.98 7.32 -12.23
C VAL A 199 29.40 7.41 -11.68
N PHE A 200 30.13 6.30 -11.68
CA PHE A 200 31.54 6.23 -11.37
C PHE A 200 32.35 6.01 -12.65
N LYS A 201 33.29 6.90 -12.94
CA LYS A 201 34.21 6.81 -14.10
C LYS A 201 35.64 7.03 -13.63
N PRO A 202 36.30 5.99 -13.12
CA PRO A 202 37.68 6.12 -12.69
C PRO A 202 38.60 6.25 -13.90
N GLN A 203 39.69 7.01 -13.77
CA GLN A 203 40.70 7.14 -14.83
C GLN A 203 41.41 5.81 -15.10
N SER A 204 41.60 5.03 -14.05
CA SER A 204 42.04 3.63 -14.10
C SER A 204 41.53 2.91 -12.87
N ALA A 205 41.73 1.60 -12.79
CA ALA A 205 41.46 0.80 -11.59
C ALA A 205 41.91 1.51 -10.29
N HIS A 206 43.09 2.13 -10.33
CA HIS A 206 43.80 2.65 -9.17
C HIS A 206 43.78 4.18 -9.07
N ILE A 207 43.08 4.89 -9.95
CA ILE A 207 43.09 6.36 -9.98
C ILE A 207 41.69 6.87 -10.28
N GLY A 208 41.12 7.64 -9.35
CA GLY A 208 39.78 8.20 -9.49
C GLY A 208 39.15 8.59 -8.16
N ARG A 209 37.82 8.67 -8.14
CA ARG A 209 37.02 9.14 -7.01
C ARG A 209 36.01 8.07 -6.59
N PHE A 210 35.58 8.13 -5.34
CA PHE A 210 34.59 7.23 -4.74
C PHE A 210 33.74 7.99 -3.71
N LEU A 211 32.69 7.35 -3.20
CA LEU A 211 31.85 7.90 -2.14
C LEU A 211 32.18 7.26 -0.80
N ALA A 212 32.20 8.05 0.27
CA ALA A 212 32.37 7.53 1.62
C ALA A 212 31.65 8.37 2.68
N THR A 213 31.24 7.71 3.76
CA THR A 213 30.67 8.36 4.93
C THR A 213 31.23 7.75 6.22
N PRO A 214 31.59 8.57 7.22
CA PRO A 214 31.90 8.08 8.55
C PRO A 214 30.62 7.67 9.28
N ARG A 215 30.70 6.69 10.17
CA ARG A 215 29.67 6.46 11.19
C ARG A 215 29.90 7.38 12.39
N ASN A 216 28.79 7.89 12.95
CA ASN A 216 28.79 8.68 14.19
C ASN A 216 29.22 7.86 15.42
N THR A 217 28.97 6.54 15.42
CA THR A 217 29.30 5.61 16.52
C THR A 217 29.87 4.32 15.93
N ALA A 218 30.96 3.80 16.51
CA ALA A 218 31.54 2.54 16.06
C ALA A 218 30.52 1.40 16.28
N ALA A 219 30.30 0.61 15.24
CA ALA A 219 29.23 -0.37 15.20
C ALA A 219 29.78 -1.79 15.28
N SER A 220 29.42 -2.53 16.33
CA SER A 220 29.78 -3.94 16.51
C SER A 220 28.64 -4.87 16.11
N GLY A 221 28.96 -6.07 15.64
CA GLY A 221 27.97 -7.10 15.34
C GLY A 221 27.75 -7.32 13.84
N ALA A 222 26.74 -8.11 13.52
CA ALA A 222 26.42 -8.45 12.14
C ALA A 222 25.91 -7.22 11.36
N VAL A 223 26.19 -7.19 10.06
CA VAL A 223 25.86 -6.06 9.20
C VAL A 223 25.41 -6.54 7.83
N VAL A 224 24.38 -5.89 7.30
CA VAL A 224 23.96 -6.05 5.92
C VAL A 224 24.26 -4.77 5.15
N LEU A 225 24.87 -4.94 3.98
CA LEU A 225 24.99 -3.91 2.96
C LEU A 225 24.23 -4.36 1.73
N ALA A 226 23.52 -3.46 1.08
CA ALA A 226 22.98 -3.72 -0.25
C ALA A 226 23.11 -2.49 -1.15
N CYS A 227 23.18 -2.73 -2.46
CA CYS A 227 23.09 -1.68 -3.46
C CYS A 227 22.65 -2.26 -4.80
N TRP A 228 22.11 -1.39 -5.64
CA TRP A 228 21.94 -1.67 -7.06
C TRP A 228 23.18 -1.21 -7.82
N ILE A 229 23.67 -2.04 -8.75
CA ILE A 229 24.83 -1.74 -9.61
C ILE A 229 24.55 -2.06 -11.06
N ASN A 230 25.18 -1.33 -11.97
CA ASN A 230 25.27 -1.69 -13.39
C ASN A 230 26.72 -1.47 -13.87
N THR A 231 27.33 -2.47 -14.47
CA THR A 231 28.70 -2.35 -14.99
C THR A 231 28.95 -3.37 -16.10
N THR A 232 29.94 -3.08 -16.95
CA THR A 232 30.54 -4.03 -17.90
C THR A 232 31.98 -4.40 -17.54
N VAL A 233 32.49 -3.89 -16.40
CA VAL A 233 33.88 -4.01 -15.99
C VAL A 233 34.00 -4.98 -14.81
N LYS A 234 34.71 -6.09 -15.04
CA LYS A 234 34.98 -7.12 -14.03
C LYS A 234 36.07 -6.70 -13.04
N GLY A 235 36.14 -7.38 -11.90
CA GLY A 235 37.22 -7.19 -10.92
C GLY A 235 37.10 -5.93 -10.08
N ARG A 236 35.94 -5.26 -10.05
CA ARG A 236 35.75 -3.95 -9.42
C ARG A 236 35.08 -4.04 -8.05
N VAL A 237 35.53 -3.21 -7.11
CA VAL A 237 34.98 -3.06 -5.76
C VAL A 237 33.89 -2.00 -5.80
N PHE A 238 32.68 -2.40 -5.44
CA PHE A 238 31.53 -1.48 -5.42
C PHE A 238 31.08 -1.13 -3.99
N LEU A 239 31.29 -2.00 -3.00
CA LEU A 239 31.03 -1.67 -1.59
C LEU A 239 32.22 -2.04 -0.72
N ALA A 240 32.47 -1.26 0.32
CA ALA A 240 33.42 -1.63 1.37
C ALA A 240 33.03 -1.11 2.76
N LEU A 241 33.50 -1.83 3.77
CA LEU A 241 33.51 -1.41 5.16
C LEU A 241 34.93 -1.32 5.67
N TRP A 242 35.18 -0.37 6.55
CA TRP A 242 36.50 -0.22 7.18
C TRP A 242 36.38 -0.03 8.69
N GLY A 243 37.20 -0.81 9.41
CA GLY A 243 37.25 -0.88 10.86
C GLY A 243 38.08 0.21 11.55
N GLY A 244 39.06 0.79 10.86
CA GLY A 244 40.15 1.51 11.51
C GLY A 244 41.49 0.87 11.18
N ASP A 245 42.21 0.35 12.18
CA ASP A 245 43.62 -0.09 12.20
C ASP A 245 44.03 -1.21 11.19
N SER A 246 43.66 -1.05 9.92
CA SER A 246 44.05 -1.78 8.70
C SER A 246 43.06 -2.82 8.15
N ILE A 247 41.90 -3.08 8.77
CA ILE A 247 40.95 -4.09 8.24
C ILE A 247 39.84 -3.46 7.39
N ALA A 248 39.76 -3.91 6.14
CA ALA A 248 38.64 -3.61 5.26
C ALA A 248 38.00 -4.89 4.73
N PHE A 249 36.67 -4.89 4.69
CA PHE A 249 35.88 -5.87 3.96
C PHE A 249 35.39 -5.23 2.67
N VAL A 250 35.49 -5.94 1.56
CA VAL A 250 35.09 -5.45 0.23
C VAL A 250 34.16 -6.43 -0.45
N VAL A 251 33.19 -5.87 -1.17
CA VAL A 251 32.31 -6.59 -2.09
C VAL A 251 32.68 -6.17 -3.51
N LYS A 252 32.95 -7.15 -4.37
CA LYS A 252 33.44 -6.94 -5.72
C LYS A 252 32.88 -7.95 -6.71
N SER A 253 33.00 -7.64 -8.00
CA SER A 253 32.93 -8.66 -9.04
C SER A 253 34.28 -9.36 -9.19
N ASN A 254 34.27 -10.64 -9.51
CA ASN A 254 35.48 -11.43 -9.74
C ASN A 254 36.07 -11.13 -11.12
N GLU A 255 37.40 -11.18 -11.25
CA GLU A 255 38.08 -10.79 -12.49
C GLU A 255 37.86 -11.77 -13.64
N SER A 256 37.80 -13.07 -13.35
CA SER A 256 37.71 -14.12 -14.37
C SER A 256 36.31 -14.24 -14.97
N ASP A 257 35.28 -14.24 -14.13
CA ASP A 257 33.90 -14.56 -14.52
C ASP A 257 32.89 -13.44 -14.22
N GLY A 258 33.29 -12.39 -13.50
CA GLY A 258 32.43 -11.28 -13.11
C GLY A 258 31.40 -11.62 -12.03
N LYS A 259 31.46 -12.82 -11.45
CA LYS A 259 30.56 -13.25 -10.38
C LYS A 259 30.85 -12.53 -9.06
N LEU A 260 29.91 -12.57 -8.12
CA LEU A 260 30.08 -11.97 -6.80
C LEU A 260 31.29 -12.57 -6.09
N ASN A 261 32.15 -11.69 -5.56
CA ASN A 261 33.28 -12.05 -4.73
C ASN A 261 33.36 -11.10 -3.53
N VAL A 262 33.63 -11.66 -2.36
CA VAL A 262 33.86 -10.91 -1.13
C VAL A 262 35.29 -11.16 -0.68
N ALA A 263 35.93 -10.13 -0.14
CA ALA A 263 37.28 -10.26 0.38
C ALA A 263 37.46 -9.46 1.67
N ALA A 264 38.33 -9.96 2.54
CA ALA A 264 38.81 -9.26 3.72
C ALA A 264 40.33 -9.09 3.62
N SER A 265 40.83 -7.92 4.02
CA SER A 265 42.25 -7.59 4.04
C SER A 265 42.65 -7.02 5.38
N ASN A 266 43.88 -7.29 5.81
CA ASN A 266 44.49 -6.72 7.02
C ASN A 266 45.34 -5.47 6.75
N GLY A 267 45.30 -4.95 5.51
CA GLY A 267 45.94 -3.68 5.13
C GLY A 267 47.47 -3.67 5.12
N SER A 268 48.14 -4.84 5.19
CA SER A 268 49.60 -4.91 5.09
C SER A 268 50.12 -5.79 3.95
N THR A 269 49.43 -6.88 3.55
CA THR A 269 49.58 -7.59 2.24
C THR A 269 48.68 -8.82 2.11
N ALA A 270 48.05 -9.29 3.20
CA ALA A 270 47.25 -10.50 3.20
C ALA A 270 45.79 -10.18 2.85
N THR A 271 45.25 -10.92 1.88
CA THR A 271 43.85 -10.86 1.47
C THR A 271 43.29 -12.26 1.38
N ILE A 272 42.16 -12.50 2.04
CA ILE A 272 41.36 -13.71 1.89
C ILE A 272 40.11 -13.34 1.08
N SER A 273 39.75 -14.17 0.10
CA SER A 273 38.58 -13.93 -0.74
C SER A 273 37.80 -15.21 -0.99
N ALA A 274 36.50 -15.04 -1.25
CA ALA A 274 35.61 -16.12 -1.62
C ALA A 274 34.58 -15.62 -2.64
N GLY A 275 34.30 -16.43 -3.66
CA GLY A 275 33.30 -16.14 -4.68
C GLY A 275 32.03 -16.95 -4.47
N LEU A 276 30.88 -16.37 -4.85
CA LEU A 276 29.62 -17.09 -4.91
C LEU A 276 29.42 -17.62 -6.34
N THR A 277 29.69 -18.91 -6.56
CA THR A 277 29.62 -19.51 -7.90
C THR A 277 28.21 -19.57 -8.47
N SER A 278 27.16 -19.53 -7.63
CA SER A 278 25.77 -19.49 -8.06
C SER A 278 25.29 -18.10 -8.50
N SER A 279 26.06 -17.03 -8.28
CA SER A 279 25.65 -15.70 -8.73
C SER A 279 25.73 -15.58 -10.26
N PRO A 280 24.95 -14.68 -10.87
CA PRO A 280 25.17 -14.26 -12.25
C PRO A 280 26.50 -13.51 -12.41
N ASN A 281 26.87 -13.24 -13.66
CA ASN A 281 27.96 -12.30 -13.99
C ASN A 281 27.46 -10.88 -13.74
N LEU A 282 27.97 -10.21 -12.71
CA LEU A 282 27.57 -8.85 -12.33
C LEU A 282 28.06 -7.77 -13.29
N ALA A 283 28.95 -8.13 -14.22
CA ALA A 283 29.55 -7.23 -15.20
C ALA A 283 29.08 -7.55 -16.62
N ASP A 284 27.77 -7.76 -16.80
CA ASP A 284 27.14 -8.07 -18.09
C ASP A 284 26.41 -6.87 -18.73
N GLY A 285 26.45 -5.70 -18.09
CA GLY A 285 25.74 -4.49 -18.52
C GLY A 285 24.28 -4.40 -18.06
N SER A 286 23.79 -5.39 -17.31
CA SER A 286 22.48 -5.37 -16.66
C SER A 286 22.58 -4.75 -15.27
N THR A 287 21.44 -4.28 -14.77
CA THR A 287 21.33 -3.76 -13.40
C THR A 287 21.07 -4.92 -12.45
N HIS A 288 21.90 -5.06 -11.41
CA HIS A 288 21.84 -6.11 -10.40
C HIS A 288 21.61 -5.54 -9.00
N LEU A 289 20.82 -6.24 -8.19
CA LEU A 289 20.69 -5.96 -6.76
C LEU A 289 21.61 -6.91 -5.99
N VAL A 290 22.61 -6.36 -5.29
CA VAL A 290 23.54 -7.17 -4.49
C VAL A 290 23.37 -6.82 -3.03
N ALA A 291 23.13 -7.83 -2.19
CA ALA A 291 23.13 -7.70 -0.74
C ALA A 291 24.09 -8.70 -0.09
N VAL A 292 24.86 -8.25 0.90
CA VAL A 292 25.85 -9.06 1.63
C VAL A 292 25.66 -8.88 3.14
N LEU A 293 25.52 -10.00 3.85
CA LEU A 293 25.48 -10.09 5.30
C LEU A 293 26.83 -10.58 5.79
N LEU A 294 27.47 -9.81 6.65
CA LEU A 294 28.65 -10.22 7.39
C LEU A 294 28.24 -10.55 8.83
N GLN A 295 28.65 -11.71 9.32
CA GLN A 295 28.42 -12.11 10.71
C GLN A 295 29.70 -11.99 11.56
N PRO A 296 29.58 -11.73 12.88
CA PRO A 296 30.71 -11.69 13.82
C PRO A 296 31.44 -13.01 14.01
N GLY A 297 31.03 -14.09 13.34
CA GLY A 297 31.74 -15.38 13.32
C GLY A 297 32.52 -15.62 12.02
N GLY A 298 32.58 -14.63 11.11
CA GLY A 298 33.31 -14.70 9.84
C GLY A 298 32.49 -15.29 8.69
N SER A 299 31.27 -15.78 8.96
CA SER A 299 30.34 -16.21 7.93
C SER A 299 29.81 -15.01 7.14
N VAL A 300 29.83 -15.17 5.81
CA VAL A 300 29.33 -14.19 4.86
C VAL A 300 28.26 -14.83 4.00
N TYR A 301 27.10 -14.18 3.96
CA TYR A 301 25.97 -14.59 3.13
C TYR A 301 25.69 -13.51 2.09
N ALA A 302 25.18 -13.90 0.93
CA ALA A 302 24.76 -12.96 -0.09
C ALA A 302 23.41 -13.33 -0.70
N SER A 303 22.71 -12.31 -1.17
CA SER A 303 21.53 -12.39 -2.03
C SER A 303 21.84 -11.54 -3.26
N VAL A 304 21.58 -12.08 -4.44
CA VAL A 304 21.76 -11.39 -5.71
C VAL A 304 20.43 -11.48 -6.48
N ASP A 305 19.95 -10.34 -6.97
CA ASP A 305 18.76 -10.20 -7.81
C ASP A 305 17.50 -10.80 -7.18
N GLY A 306 17.29 -10.53 -5.88
CA GLY A 306 16.17 -11.06 -5.11
C GLY A 306 16.27 -12.56 -4.79
N GLY A 307 17.36 -13.23 -5.17
CA GLY A 307 17.59 -14.65 -4.84
C GLY A 307 17.73 -14.92 -3.34
N PRO A 308 17.61 -16.19 -2.91
CA PRO A 308 17.70 -16.55 -1.49
C PRO A 308 19.08 -16.25 -0.90
N SER A 309 19.11 -15.97 0.40
CA SER A 309 20.35 -15.79 1.15
C SER A 309 21.19 -17.06 1.11
N THR A 310 22.38 -16.97 0.51
CA THR A 310 23.28 -18.11 0.28
C THR A 310 24.60 -17.88 0.99
N LEU A 311 25.12 -18.89 1.68
CA LEU A 311 26.45 -18.83 2.28
C LEU A 311 27.50 -18.72 1.18
N VAL A 312 28.28 -17.64 1.21
CA VAL A 312 29.43 -17.44 0.30
C VAL A 312 30.65 -18.15 0.86
N ALA A 313 30.97 -17.89 2.13
CA ALA A 313 32.06 -18.51 2.85
C ALA A 313 31.92 -18.33 4.37
N THR A 314 32.69 -19.11 5.12
CA THR A 314 33.01 -18.81 6.52
C THR A 314 34.50 -18.59 6.63
N PHE A 315 34.90 -17.33 6.79
CA PHE A 315 36.30 -16.99 6.99
C PHE A 315 36.70 -17.32 8.42
N SER A 316 37.59 -18.29 8.59
CA SER A 316 38.14 -18.63 9.90
C SER A 316 39.11 -17.54 10.37
N PRO A 317 39.32 -17.35 11.69
CA PRO A 317 40.41 -16.54 12.21
C PRO A 317 41.74 -16.98 11.58
N HIS A 318 42.35 -16.10 10.80
CA HIS A 318 43.59 -16.40 10.09
C HIS A 318 44.77 -15.93 10.93
N ALA A 319 45.89 -16.66 10.93
CA ALA A 319 47.06 -16.31 11.75
C ALA A 319 47.56 -14.86 11.50
N ASP A 320 47.54 -14.43 10.24
CA ASP A 320 47.90 -13.05 9.83
C ASP A 320 46.80 -12.00 10.05
N PHE A 321 45.58 -12.40 10.39
CA PHE A 321 44.42 -11.52 10.60
C PHE A 321 43.90 -11.55 12.06
N GLY A 322 44.41 -12.45 12.91
CA GLY A 322 43.95 -12.67 14.28
C GLY A 322 42.44 -13.00 14.40
N PRO A 323 41.82 -12.83 15.58
CA PRO A 323 40.37 -12.96 15.77
C PRO A 323 39.53 -11.89 15.02
N TRP A 324 40.18 -11.03 14.24
CA TRP A 324 39.65 -9.79 13.67
C TRP A 324 39.02 -9.92 12.28
N VAL A 325 39.06 -11.12 11.67
CA VAL A 325 38.19 -11.43 10.51
C VAL A 325 36.71 -11.23 10.89
N ASN A 326 36.42 -11.29 12.19
CA ASN A 326 35.22 -10.75 12.80
C ASN A 326 35.42 -9.25 13.01
N LEU A 327 34.99 -8.38 12.08
CA LEU A 327 34.99 -6.93 12.29
C LEU A 327 34.13 -6.59 13.52
N PRO A 328 34.71 -6.34 14.71
CA PRO A 328 33.93 -6.10 15.91
C PRO A 328 33.50 -4.63 16.00
N ALA A 329 34.03 -3.78 15.13
CA ALA A 329 33.67 -2.38 14.97
C ALA A 329 33.99 -1.94 13.54
N TYR A 330 33.04 -1.31 12.85
CA TYR A 330 33.31 -0.58 11.60
C TYR A 330 32.91 0.89 11.72
N ARG A 331 33.68 1.73 11.03
CA ARG A 331 33.71 3.19 11.22
C ARG A 331 33.42 3.95 9.93
N TRP A 332 33.59 3.32 8.77
CA TRP A 332 33.32 3.94 7.47
C TRP A 332 32.63 2.97 6.54
N ILE A 333 31.75 3.54 5.72
CA ILE A 333 31.05 2.86 4.62
C ILE A 333 31.51 3.52 3.32
N PHE A 334 31.87 2.71 2.33
CA PHE A 334 32.34 3.17 1.02
C PHE A 334 31.45 2.62 -0.09
N ALA A 335 31.26 3.44 -1.11
CA ALA A 335 30.61 3.10 -2.37
C ALA A 335 31.51 3.47 -3.55
N GLY A 336 31.60 2.56 -4.51
CA GLY A 336 32.40 2.72 -5.72
C GLY A 336 33.92 2.57 -5.53
N GLY A 337 34.35 2.04 -4.38
CA GLY A 337 35.77 1.85 -4.07
C GLY A 337 36.02 1.53 -2.60
N GLY A 338 37.27 1.75 -2.16
CA GLY A 338 37.71 1.54 -0.78
C GLY A 338 39.06 2.22 -0.49
N PRO A 339 39.52 2.24 0.77
CA PRO A 339 40.75 2.90 1.17
C PRO A 339 42.01 2.27 0.53
N SER A 340 43.08 3.06 0.38
CA SER A 340 44.27 2.72 -0.43
C SER A 340 45.29 1.75 0.20
N PHE A 341 45.12 1.39 1.47
CA PHE A 341 46.09 0.57 2.22
C PHE A 341 46.00 -0.95 1.96
N LEU A 342 45.19 -1.40 1.01
CA LEU A 342 44.98 -2.83 0.71
C LEU A 342 46.17 -3.54 0.01
N GLY A 343 47.36 -2.93 -0.05
CA GLY A 343 48.62 -3.50 -0.56
C GLY A 343 48.68 -3.72 -2.09
N PRO A 344 49.85 -3.94 -2.71
CA PRO A 344 50.04 -4.06 -4.17
C PRO A 344 49.32 -5.25 -4.83
N THR A 345 48.80 -6.20 -4.04
CA THR A 345 48.01 -7.36 -4.49
C THR A 345 46.52 -7.26 -4.16
N THR A 346 46.07 -6.18 -3.51
CA THR A 346 44.65 -5.78 -3.48
C THR A 346 44.44 -4.26 -3.53
N PRO A 347 45.16 -3.44 -4.34
CA PRO A 347 44.95 -2.00 -4.35
C PRO A 347 43.96 -1.61 -5.46
N GLY A 348 43.04 -0.69 -5.18
CA GLY A 348 42.35 0.14 -6.18
C GLY A 348 41.71 -0.63 -7.32
N SER A 349 40.52 -1.17 -7.12
CA SER A 349 39.64 -1.53 -8.24
C SER A 349 38.41 -0.65 -8.16
N LEU A 350 38.63 0.67 -8.29
CA LEU A 350 37.55 1.65 -8.32
C LEU A 350 36.45 1.19 -9.27
N PHE A 351 35.22 1.31 -8.80
CA PHE A 351 34.06 0.92 -9.56
C PHE A 351 33.94 1.77 -10.81
N ASP A 352 33.58 1.13 -11.91
CA ASP A 352 33.34 1.75 -13.20
C ASP A 352 31.95 1.29 -13.65
N GLY A 353 30.98 2.20 -13.64
CA GLY A 353 29.57 1.86 -13.78
C GLY A 353 28.67 2.76 -12.97
N THR A 354 27.42 2.35 -12.78
CA THR A 354 26.43 3.11 -12.01
C THR A 354 26.02 2.39 -10.74
N MET A 355 25.64 3.16 -9.71
CA MET A 355 25.13 2.63 -8.45
C MET A 355 23.93 3.43 -7.96
N SER A 356 23.00 2.77 -7.30
CA SER A 356 21.89 3.42 -6.60
C SER A 356 21.51 2.64 -5.34
N HIS A 357 20.70 3.27 -4.49
CA HIS A 357 20.08 2.64 -3.33
C HIS A 357 21.04 1.88 -2.41
N LEU A 358 22.09 2.56 -1.93
CA LEU A 358 22.95 2.00 -0.91
C LEU A 358 22.17 1.89 0.40
N TRP A 359 21.96 0.65 0.85
CA TRP A 359 21.28 0.30 2.06
C TRP A 359 22.27 -0.26 3.08
N TYR A 360 22.12 0.13 4.33
CA TYR A 360 22.95 -0.34 5.44
C TYR A 360 22.09 -0.62 6.69
N GLY A 361 22.39 -1.70 7.40
CA GLY A 361 21.75 -2.00 8.68
C GLY A 361 22.45 -3.07 9.53
N GLN A 362 22.44 -2.89 10.85
CA GLN A 362 22.99 -3.82 11.84
C GLN A 362 22.01 -4.95 12.14
N ARG A 363 22.20 -6.11 11.50
CA ARG A 363 21.27 -7.24 11.60
C ARG A 363 21.98 -8.58 11.51
N ASN A 364 21.50 -9.54 12.30
CA ASN A 364 22.03 -10.91 12.31
C ASN A 364 21.48 -11.78 11.18
N THR A 365 20.41 -11.34 10.52
CA THR A 365 19.70 -12.08 9.46
C THR A 365 19.56 -11.21 8.22
N MET A 366 19.71 -11.82 7.05
CA MET A 366 19.53 -11.17 5.74
C MET A 366 18.04 -10.86 5.54
N PRO A 367 17.65 -9.62 5.17
CA PRO A 367 16.30 -9.33 4.69
C PRO A 367 15.96 -10.13 3.43
N ASP A 368 14.67 -10.35 3.17
CA ASP A 368 14.21 -10.91 1.90
C ASP A 368 14.16 -9.80 0.85
N TRP A 369 15.11 -9.82 -0.09
CA TRP A 369 15.26 -8.81 -1.13
C TRP A 369 14.35 -9.02 -2.35
N THR A 370 13.53 -10.07 -2.38
CA THR A 370 12.60 -10.37 -3.48
C THR A 370 11.67 -9.18 -3.75
N GLN A 371 11.13 -8.59 -2.69
CA GLN A 371 10.17 -7.49 -2.82
C GLN A 371 10.82 -6.19 -3.33
N VAL A 372 12.08 -5.93 -2.99
CA VAL A 372 12.85 -4.78 -3.51
C VAL A 372 13.22 -5.02 -4.98
N TRP A 373 13.63 -6.24 -5.34
CA TRP A 373 13.97 -6.61 -6.71
C TRP A 373 12.78 -6.47 -7.67
N GLU A 374 11.60 -6.90 -7.25
CA GLU A 374 10.37 -6.84 -8.04
C GLU A 374 9.69 -5.45 -8.01
N ALA A 375 10.13 -4.56 -7.11
CA ALA A 375 9.44 -3.29 -6.87
C ALA A 375 9.38 -2.41 -8.14
N GLY A 376 8.19 -1.85 -8.38
CA GLY A 376 7.93 -0.96 -9.51
C GLY A 376 7.71 -1.67 -10.86
N ASN A 377 8.01 -2.97 -10.99
CA ASN A 377 7.65 -3.76 -12.18
C ASN A 377 6.11 -3.99 -12.26
N PRO A 378 5.58 -4.38 -13.44
CA PRO A 378 4.21 -4.85 -13.55
C PRO A 378 3.97 -6.07 -12.63
N GLU A 379 2.85 -6.07 -11.93
CA GLU A 379 2.43 -7.16 -11.05
C GLU A 379 0.90 -7.32 -11.13
N THR A 380 0.34 -8.38 -10.58
CA THR A 380 -1.13 -8.50 -10.56
C THR A 380 -1.76 -7.46 -9.64
N THR A 381 -3.02 -7.09 -9.88
CA THR A 381 -3.73 -6.13 -9.01
C THR A 381 -3.81 -6.59 -7.54
N PRO A 382 -4.00 -7.89 -7.19
CA PRO A 382 -3.93 -8.32 -5.79
C PRO A 382 -2.52 -8.21 -5.19
N GLU A 383 -1.48 -8.51 -5.97
CA GLU A 383 -0.08 -8.36 -5.52
C GLU A 383 0.26 -6.89 -5.27
N ARG A 384 -0.13 -5.97 -6.17
CA ARG A 384 0.04 -4.52 -5.97
C ARG A 384 -0.71 -4.04 -4.74
N PHE A 385 -1.93 -4.49 -4.51
CA PHE A 385 -2.67 -4.13 -3.30
C PHE A 385 -1.96 -4.61 -2.02
N ALA A 386 -1.50 -5.87 -1.99
CA ALA A 386 -0.77 -6.42 -0.86
C ALA A 386 0.55 -5.67 -0.60
N ARG A 387 1.27 -5.32 -1.68
CA ARG A 387 2.47 -4.50 -1.64
C ARG A 387 2.20 -3.13 -1.01
N LEU A 388 1.19 -2.42 -1.52
CA LEU A 388 0.78 -1.11 -1.00
C LEU A 388 0.41 -1.20 0.48
N CYS A 389 -0.38 -2.21 0.89
CA CYS A 389 -0.73 -2.38 2.30
C CYS A 389 0.53 -2.54 3.18
N ARG A 390 1.50 -3.36 2.75
CA ARG A 390 2.76 -3.56 3.47
C ARG A 390 3.56 -2.27 3.61
N VAL A 391 3.79 -1.52 2.53
CA VAL A 391 4.60 -0.30 2.58
C VAL A 391 3.90 0.86 3.31
N ILE A 392 2.57 0.89 3.30
CA ILE A 392 1.76 1.86 4.06
C ILE A 392 1.74 1.50 5.56
N GLY A 393 2.03 0.24 5.92
CA GLY A 393 1.96 -0.24 7.31
C GLY A 393 0.55 -0.58 7.76
N THR A 394 -0.30 -1.05 6.85
CA THR A 394 -1.69 -1.49 7.11
C THR A 394 -1.89 -2.95 6.71
N THR A 395 -2.99 -3.54 7.16
CA THR A 395 -3.42 -4.86 6.68
C THR A 395 -4.49 -4.72 5.60
N GLY A 396 -4.53 -5.70 4.70
CA GLY A 396 -5.46 -5.71 3.57
C GLY A 396 -6.06 -7.09 3.34
N THR A 397 -7.31 -7.14 2.89
CA THR A 397 -7.98 -8.36 2.43
C THR A 397 -8.45 -8.20 1.01
N VAL A 398 -8.20 -9.22 0.17
CA VAL A 398 -8.67 -9.27 -1.21
C VAL A 398 -9.93 -10.12 -1.30
N SER A 399 -10.95 -9.59 -1.95
CA SER A 399 -12.25 -10.20 -2.17
C SER A 399 -12.44 -10.45 -3.67
N GLY A 400 -12.75 -11.70 -4.03
CA GLY A 400 -12.71 -12.15 -5.43
C GLY A 400 -11.32 -12.61 -5.86
N ALA A 401 -11.13 -12.79 -7.16
CA ALA A 401 -9.86 -13.21 -7.76
C ALA A 401 -9.62 -12.47 -9.07
N SER A 402 -8.36 -12.12 -9.34
CA SER A 402 -7.97 -11.51 -10.61
C SER A 402 -6.54 -11.90 -10.96
N GLY A 403 -6.30 -12.11 -12.26
CA GLY A 403 -4.97 -12.21 -12.85
C GLY A 403 -4.60 -10.97 -13.68
N THR A 404 -5.41 -9.91 -13.63
CA THR A 404 -5.14 -8.66 -14.34
C THR A 404 -3.83 -8.07 -13.84
N VAL A 405 -2.96 -7.73 -14.78
CA VAL A 405 -1.69 -7.06 -14.51
C VAL A 405 -1.92 -5.55 -14.51
N ILE A 406 -1.31 -4.86 -13.55
CA ILE A 406 -1.25 -3.41 -13.50
C ILE A 406 0.10 -2.93 -14.02
N ASN A 407 0.15 -1.77 -14.66
CA ASN A 407 1.38 -1.22 -15.21
C ASN A 407 2.47 -1.06 -14.14
N ALA A 408 3.71 -0.96 -14.61
CA ALA A 408 4.84 -0.56 -13.79
C ALA A 408 4.56 0.82 -13.13
N GLN A 409 4.91 0.94 -11.85
CA GLN A 409 4.83 2.22 -11.12
C GLN A 409 6.24 2.67 -10.75
N ALA A 410 6.94 3.21 -11.74
CA ALA A 410 8.31 3.66 -11.54
C ALA A 410 8.39 4.91 -10.66
N ALA A 411 7.69 5.98 -11.05
CA ALA A 411 7.77 7.25 -10.34
C ALA A 411 7.07 7.23 -8.96
N GLY A 412 7.67 7.94 -8.01
CA GLY A 412 7.00 8.37 -6.78
C GLY A 412 5.97 9.48 -7.03
N GLY A 413 5.44 10.04 -5.94
CA GLY A 413 4.51 11.17 -5.93
C GLY A 413 3.03 10.78 -5.85
N ARG A 414 2.69 9.50 -5.90
CA ARG A 414 1.30 9.02 -5.77
C ARG A 414 0.89 9.02 -4.29
N ALA A 415 -0.24 9.63 -3.95
CA ALA A 415 -0.81 9.54 -2.61
C ALA A 415 -1.18 8.07 -2.31
N PRO A 416 -0.96 7.54 -1.09
CA PRO A 416 -1.28 6.15 -0.75
C PRO A 416 -2.71 5.74 -1.09
N ILE A 417 -3.69 6.60 -0.75
CA ILE A 417 -5.09 6.36 -1.07
C ILE A 417 -5.34 6.32 -2.58
N GLN A 418 -4.65 7.17 -3.35
CA GLN A 418 -4.81 7.18 -4.79
C GLN A 418 -4.25 5.90 -5.40
N ALA A 419 -3.06 5.45 -4.98
CA ALA A 419 -2.49 4.20 -5.46
C ALA A 419 -3.40 2.99 -5.20
N LEU A 420 -4.04 2.93 -4.04
CA LEU A 420 -5.04 1.90 -3.73
C LEU A 420 -6.29 2.01 -4.64
N ARG A 421 -6.75 3.23 -4.91
CA ARG A 421 -7.87 3.48 -5.82
C ARG A 421 -7.54 3.15 -7.26
N ASP A 422 -6.31 3.35 -7.70
CA ASP A 422 -5.89 3.02 -9.06
C ASP A 422 -5.89 1.51 -9.30
N VAL A 423 -5.48 0.72 -8.28
CA VAL A 423 -5.63 -0.74 -8.30
C VAL A 423 -7.10 -1.14 -8.44
N ALA A 424 -7.99 -0.55 -7.64
CA ALA A 424 -9.42 -0.82 -7.75
C ALA A 424 -10.01 -0.34 -9.08
N GLY A 425 -9.53 0.78 -9.62
CA GLY A 425 -9.98 1.36 -10.88
C GLY A 425 -9.66 0.48 -12.08
N VAL A 426 -8.44 -0.07 -12.15
CA VAL A 426 -8.04 -1.06 -13.17
C VAL A 426 -8.94 -2.30 -13.15
N GLU A 427 -9.52 -2.58 -11.99
CA GLU A 427 -10.40 -3.71 -11.72
C GLU A 427 -11.88 -3.42 -11.84
N ALA A 428 -12.30 -2.19 -12.15
CA ALA A 428 -13.70 -1.76 -11.98
C ALA A 428 -14.29 -2.24 -10.62
N GLY A 429 -13.43 -2.31 -9.61
CA GLY A 429 -13.68 -2.88 -8.30
C GLY A 429 -13.82 -1.81 -7.23
N LEU A 430 -13.72 -2.22 -5.96
CA LEU A 430 -13.81 -1.31 -4.82
C LEU A 430 -12.58 -1.41 -3.92
N VAL A 431 -12.26 -0.29 -3.28
CA VAL A 431 -11.34 -0.28 -2.13
C VAL A 431 -11.96 0.56 -1.01
N TYR A 432 -11.97 0.02 0.21
CA TYR A 432 -12.65 0.64 1.36
C TYR A 432 -12.12 0.14 2.70
N ALA A 433 -12.44 0.82 3.79
CA ALA A 433 -12.11 0.36 5.13
C ALA A 433 -13.06 -0.73 5.63
N SER A 434 -12.51 -1.79 6.22
CA SER A 434 -13.30 -2.82 6.87
C SER A 434 -14.11 -2.23 8.04
N ARG A 435 -15.37 -2.68 8.20
CA ARG A 435 -16.14 -2.36 9.40
C ARG A 435 -15.66 -3.11 10.64
N SER A 436 -14.96 -4.24 10.46
CA SER A 436 -14.63 -5.17 11.55
C SER A 436 -13.30 -4.88 12.24
N GLY A 437 -12.47 -3.99 11.71
CA GLY A 437 -11.17 -3.68 12.28
C GLY A 437 -10.38 -2.67 11.48
N ASP A 438 -9.11 -2.48 11.87
CA ASP A 438 -8.19 -1.55 11.22
C ASP A 438 -7.52 -2.17 9.98
N SER A 439 -8.34 -2.45 8.97
CA SER A 439 -7.88 -3.06 7.71
C SER A 439 -8.60 -2.45 6.50
N ILE A 440 -8.01 -2.67 5.33
CA ILE A 440 -8.54 -2.24 4.04
C ILE A 440 -9.06 -3.48 3.29
N VAL A 441 -10.18 -3.34 2.61
CA VAL A 441 -10.71 -4.36 1.70
C VAL A 441 -10.50 -3.86 0.27
N PHE A 442 -9.96 -4.73 -0.59
CA PHE A 442 -9.95 -4.56 -2.03
C PHE A 442 -10.81 -5.65 -2.67
N GLU A 443 -11.79 -5.25 -3.46
CA GLU A 443 -12.65 -6.13 -4.23
C GLU A 443 -12.26 -6.09 -5.69
N CYS A 444 -11.91 -7.25 -6.25
CA CYS A 444 -11.77 -7.42 -7.70
C CYS A 444 -13.16 -7.41 -8.36
N ARG A 445 -13.26 -7.11 -9.67
CA ARG A 445 -14.53 -7.20 -10.43
C ARG A 445 -15.31 -8.50 -10.21
N THR A 446 -14.58 -9.61 -10.12
CA THR A 446 -15.14 -10.96 -9.98
C THR A 446 -15.89 -11.16 -8.66
N HIS A 447 -15.72 -10.27 -7.68
CA HIS A 447 -16.50 -10.29 -6.45
C HIS A 447 -17.99 -10.01 -6.67
N ARG A 448 -18.32 -9.19 -7.68
CA ARG A 448 -19.70 -8.81 -8.03
C ARG A 448 -20.31 -9.69 -9.13
N TYR A 449 -19.47 -10.37 -9.92
CA TYR A 449 -19.95 -11.19 -11.04
C TYR A 449 -20.87 -12.31 -10.59
N ASN A 450 -22.09 -12.30 -11.13
CA ASN A 450 -23.13 -13.30 -10.89
C ASN A 450 -23.34 -13.61 -9.40
N ARG A 451 -23.16 -12.60 -8.54
CA ARG A 451 -23.25 -12.78 -7.08
C ARG A 451 -24.70 -13.13 -6.71
N PRO A 452 -24.94 -14.21 -5.94
CA PRO A 452 -26.28 -14.54 -5.48
C PRO A 452 -26.75 -13.54 -4.43
N SER A 453 -28.08 -13.42 -4.32
CA SER A 453 -28.70 -12.63 -3.27
C SER A 453 -28.30 -13.13 -1.88
N SER A 454 -27.88 -12.19 -1.04
CA SER A 454 -27.52 -12.42 0.35
C SER A 454 -28.74 -12.30 1.27
N LEU A 455 -29.76 -11.54 0.84
CA LEU A 455 -30.99 -11.33 1.60
C LEU A 455 -32.14 -10.96 0.65
N THR A 456 -33.33 -11.49 0.92
CA THR A 456 -34.57 -11.02 0.30
C THR A 456 -35.33 -10.13 1.27
N LEU A 457 -35.70 -8.93 0.81
CA LEU A 457 -36.59 -8.00 1.51
C LEU A 457 -37.88 -7.83 0.71
N THR A 458 -39.03 -7.94 1.36
CA THR A 458 -40.32 -7.68 0.73
C THR A 458 -40.70 -6.21 0.85
N ALA A 459 -41.52 -5.69 -0.07
CA ALA A 459 -41.91 -4.29 -0.07
C ALA A 459 -42.55 -3.81 1.25
N ASP A 460 -43.26 -4.67 1.97
CA ASP A 460 -43.87 -4.37 3.28
C ASP A 460 -42.86 -4.31 4.44
N GLN A 461 -41.64 -4.82 4.24
CA GLN A 461 -40.54 -4.74 5.22
C GLN A 461 -39.73 -3.44 5.08
N LEU A 462 -39.92 -2.71 3.99
CA LEU A 462 -39.22 -1.45 3.75
C LEU A 462 -39.85 -0.32 4.56
N ALA A 463 -39.02 0.63 4.99
CA ALA A 463 -39.49 1.83 5.65
C ALA A 463 -40.36 2.68 4.71
N GLU A 464 -41.32 3.42 5.27
CA GLU A 464 -42.21 4.29 4.50
C GLU A 464 -41.40 5.30 3.67
N GLY A 465 -41.73 5.42 2.37
CA GLY A 465 -40.98 6.27 1.43
C GLY A 465 -39.59 5.74 1.04
N GLY A 466 -39.22 4.54 1.52
CA GLY A 466 -37.91 3.92 1.30
C GLY A 466 -37.75 3.15 -0.01
N LEU A 467 -38.69 3.30 -0.97
CA LEU A 467 -38.67 2.63 -2.26
C LEU A 467 -39.12 3.60 -3.36
N ALA A 468 -38.21 3.94 -4.27
CA ALA A 468 -38.49 4.77 -5.44
C ALA A 468 -37.64 4.31 -6.64
N TRP A 469 -38.25 4.29 -7.82
CA TRP A 469 -37.54 4.14 -9.09
C TRP A 469 -37.08 5.52 -9.56
N SER A 470 -35.79 5.65 -9.88
CA SER A 470 -35.20 6.78 -10.59
C SER A 470 -34.98 6.41 -12.04
N ASP A 471 -35.31 7.33 -12.94
CA ASP A 471 -35.09 7.23 -14.40
C ASP A 471 -34.43 8.52 -14.87
N ASP A 472 -33.29 8.85 -14.25
CA ASP A 472 -32.48 10.03 -14.56
C ASP A 472 -31.35 9.70 -15.54
N ASP A 473 -30.75 10.73 -16.10
CA ASP A 473 -29.66 10.63 -17.08
C ASP A 473 -28.27 10.56 -16.45
N GLN A 474 -28.15 10.53 -15.11
CA GLN A 474 -26.86 10.61 -14.43
C GLN A 474 -25.93 9.44 -14.80
N HIS A 475 -26.51 8.27 -15.13
CA HIS A 475 -25.78 7.06 -15.49
C HIS A 475 -25.68 6.80 -17.00
N LEU A 476 -26.20 7.70 -17.82
CA LEU A 476 -26.11 7.63 -19.26
C LEU A 476 -24.69 7.99 -19.71
N VAL A 477 -24.02 7.06 -20.40
CA VAL A 477 -22.68 7.22 -20.97
C VAL A 477 -22.60 6.46 -22.30
N ASN A 478 -22.30 7.17 -23.38
CA ASN A 478 -22.31 6.61 -24.74
C ASN A 478 -21.12 7.06 -25.62
N ASP A 479 -20.17 7.81 -25.07
CA ASP A 479 -18.91 8.21 -25.72
C ASP A 479 -17.75 8.18 -24.72
N VAL A 480 -16.99 7.09 -24.69
CA VAL A 480 -15.97 6.87 -23.65
C VAL A 480 -14.58 6.87 -24.25
N THR A 481 -13.68 7.69 -23.69
CA THR A 481 -12.25 7.68 -24.04
C THR A 481 -11.39 7.34 -22.82
N HIS A 482 -10.87 6.11 -22.77
CA HIS A 482 -9.99 5.65 -21.70
C HIS A 482 -8.54 5.61 -22.19
N ARG A 483 -7.59 5.85 -21.29
CA ARG A 483 -6.15 5.91 -21.60
C ARG A 483 -5.37 5.10 -20.58
N ARG A 484 -4.47 4.25 -21.05
CA ARG A 484 -3.39 3.76 -20.19
C ARG A 484 -2.46 4.93 -19.84
N GLU A 485 -1.94 4.97 -18.62
CA GLU A 485 -0.87 5.92 -18.27
C GLU A 485 0.33 5.78 -19.23
N GLY A 486 0.64 6.85 -19.96
CA GLY A 486 1.67 6.87 -21.01
C GLY A 486 1.28 6.15 -22.32
N GLY A 487 0.01 5.74 -22.48
CA GLY A 487 -0.53 5.09 -23.67
C GLY A 487 -1.35 6.00 -24.57
N ALA A 488 -1.97 5.43 -25.61
CA ALA A 488 -2.80 6.14 -26.58
C ALA A 488 -4.29 6.19 -26.19
N ASP A 489 -5.02 7.14 -26.75
CA ASP A 489 -6.47 7.28 -26.62
C ASP A 489 -7.21 6.05 -27.13
N GLN A 490 -8.02 5.42 -26.26
CA GLN A 490 -8.91 4.33 -26.62
C GLN A 490 -10.36 4.80 -26.50
N ARG A 491 -10.99 5.07 -27.64
CA ARG A 491 -12.35 5.62 -27.69
C ARG A 491 -13.36 4.60 -28.20
N TRP A 492 -14.51 4.51 -27.53
CA TRP A 492 -15.64 3.68 -27.91
C TRP A 492 -16.96 4.45 -27.79
N THR A 493 -17.84 4.30 -28.77
CA THR A 493 -19.09 5.07 -28.86
C THR A 493 -20.28 4.20 -29.24
N ASP A 494 -21.47 4.52 -28.73
CA ASP A 494 -22.73 3.95 -29.20
C ASP A 494 -23.53 4.97 -30.03
N THR A 495 -23.50 4.82 -31.35
CA THR A 495 -24.17 5.74 -32.28
C THR A 495 -25.70 5.74 -32.12
N GLY A 496 -26.30 4.60 -31.72
CA GLY A 496 -27.75 4.50 -31.53
C GLY A 496 -28.20 5.31 -30.32
N SER A 497 -27.51 5.11 -29.19
CA SER A 497 -27.69 5.90 -27.97
C SER A 497 -27.42 7.39 -28.20
N ILE A 498 -26.35 7.75 -28.91
CA ILE A 498 -26.06 9.16 -29.24
C ILE A 498 -27.17 9.79 -30.08
N THR A 499 -27.76 9.03 -31.01
CA THR A 499 -28.89 9.52 -31.81
C THR A 499 -30.14 9.71 -30.96
N ALA A 500 -30.39 8.83 -29.99
CA ALA A 500 -31.57 8.86 -29.13
C ALA A 500 -31.49 9.94 -28.04
N TYR A 501 -30.32 10.09 -27.40
CA TYR A 501 -30.17 10.86 -26.18
C TYR A 501 -29.17 12.03 -26.29
N GLY A 502 -28.35 12.08 -27.34
CA GLY A 502 -27.22 13.00 -27.45
C GLY A 502 -25.92 12.42 -26.87
N THR A 503 -24.84 13.19 -26.90
CA THR A 503 -23.51 12.73 -26.45
C THR A 503 -23.35 12.89 -24.94
N TYR A 504 -23.10 11.77 -24.26
CA TYR A 504 -22.72 11.70 -22.84
C TYR A 504 -21.32 11.07 -22.75
N ALA A 505 -20.34 11.94 -22.51
CA ALA A 505 -18.93 11.57 -22.58
C ALA A 505 -18.32 11.24 -21.21
N ASP A 506 -17.39 10.29 -21.19
CA ASP A 506 -16.56 9.95 -20.03
C ASP A 506 -15.11 9.75 -20.45
N GLU A 507 -14.19 10.22 -19.63
CA GLU A 507 -12.76 10.02 -19.85
C GLU A 507 -12.03 9.66 -18.56
N VAL A 508 -11.10 8.71 -18.66
CA VAL A 508 -10.25 8.34 -17.53
C VAL A 508 -8.87 7.89 -18.00
N THR A 509 -7.87 8.15 -17.17
CA THR A 509 -6.51 7.61 -17.35
C THR A 509 -6.16 6.78 -16.13
N LEU A 510 -5.80 5.51 -16.33
CA LEU A 510 -5.44 4.58 -15.25
C LEU A 510 -4.21 3.75 -15.63
N PRO A 511 -3.50 3.16 -14.66
CA PRO A 511 -2.30 2.35 -14.90
C PRO A 511 -2.62 0.94 -15.42
N TRP A 512 -3.47 0.82 -16.45
CA TRP A 512 -3.69 -0.45 -17.16
C TRP A 512 -2.39 -1.01 -17.72
N SER A 513 -2.25 -2.33 -17.87
CA SER A 513 -1.02 -2.91 -18.43
C SER A 513 -0.88 -2.68 -19.93
N SER A 514 -2.00 -2.58 -20.64
CA SER A 514 -2.04 -2.39 -22.09
C SER A 514 -3.12 -1.39 -22.53
N ASP A 515 -2.95 -0.84 -23.73
CA ASP A 515 -3.99 0.01 -24.35
C ASP A 515 -5.25 -0.84 -24.67
N THR A 516 -5.10 -2.15 -24.88
CA THR A 516 -6.23 -3.07 -25.06
C THR A 516 -7.10 -3.16 -23.80
N ASP A 517 -6.51 -3.21 -22.61
CA ASP A 517 -7.26 -3.22 -21.34
C ASP A 517 -8.07 -1.93 -21.15
N ALA A 518 -7.49 -0.78 -21.53
CA ALA A 518 -8.19 0.50 -21.50
C ALA A 518 -9.38 0.52 -22.48
N LEU A 519 -9.23 -0.05 -23.68
CA LEU A 519 -10.32 -0.18 -24.65
C LEU A 519 -11.45 -1.09 -24.14
N LEU A 520 -11.12 -2.23 -23.53
CA LEU A 520 -12.11 -3.14 -22.93
C LEU A 520 -12.90 -2.44 -21.81
N SER A 521 -12.23 -1.64 -20.98
CA SER A 521 -12.88 -0.81 -19.96
C SER A 521 -13.85 0.20 -20.57
N ALA A 522 -13.46 0.90 -21.64
CA ALA A 522 -14.33 1.83 -22.35
C ALA A 522 -15.57 1.13 -22.94
N GLN A 523 -15.38 -0.02 -23.58
CA GLN A 523 -16.45 -0.85 -24.13
C GLN A 523 -17.44 -1.31 -23.06
N TRP A 524 -16.93 -1.79 -21.92
CA TRP A 524 -17.77 -2.20 -20.80
C TRP A 524 -18.59 -1.04 -20.22
N LYS A 525 -18.00 0.16 -20.12
CA LYS A 525 -18.70 1.33 -19.60
C LYS A 525 -19.84 1.77 -20.53
N VAL A 526 -19.61 1.83 -21.84
CA VAL A 526 -20.68 2.09 -22.83
C VAL A 526 -21.74 0.98 -22.83
N ALA A 527 -21.33 -0.29 -22.77
CA ALA A 527 -22.28 -1.40 -22.78
C ALA A 527 -23.23 -1.39 -21.57
N ASN A 528 -22.84 -0.77 -20.45
CA ASN A 528 -23.67 -0.62 -19.25
C ASN A 528 -24.39 0.74 -19.18
N GLY A 529 -23.84 1.77 -19.79
CA GLY A 529 -24.32 3.15 -19.69
C GLY A 529 -25.05 3.67 -20.92
N ALA A 530 -25.05 2.99 -22.07
CA ALA A 530 -25.65 3.54 -23.29
C ALA A 530 -27.18 3.64 -23.24
N ASP A 531 -27.83 2.80 -22.45
CA ASP A 531 -29.29 2.81 -22.23
C ASP A 531 -29.59 2.29 -20.81
N PRO A 532 -29.34 3.10 -19.77
CA PRO A 532 -29.47 2.66 -18.39
C PRO A 532 -30.96 2.46 -18.06
N PRO A 533 -31.36 1.32 -17.47
CA PRO A 533 -32.74 1.11 -17.07
C PRO A 533 -33.09 1.93 -15.82
N PRO A 534 -34.39 2.16 -15.54
CA PRO A 534 -34.83 2.69 -14.26
C PRO A 534 -34.23 1.88 -13.11
N ARG A 535 -33.89 2.54 -12.01
CA ARG A 535 -33.12 1.96 -10.91
C ARG A 535 -33.66 2.36 -9.54
N ILE A 536 -33.44 1.52 -8.53
CA ILE A 536 -33.66 1.87 -7.13
C ILE A 536 -32.33 2.35 -6.56
N THR A 537 -32.26 3.61 -6.14
CA THR A 537 -31.03 4.26 -5.65
C THR A 537 -30.84 4.16 -4.14
N SER A 538 -31.92 3.93 -3.39
CA SER A 538 -31.83 3.67 -1.96
C SER A 538 -32.93 2.72 -1.48
N VAL A 539 -32.61 1.94 -0.46
CA VAL A 539 -33.51 1.03 0.25
C VAL A 539 -33.36 1.26 1.74
N SER A 540 -34.45 1.60 2.43
CA SER A 540 -34.42 1.84 3.89
C SER A 540 -35.24 0.80 4.64
N VAL A 541 -34.72 0.34 5.79
CA VAL A 541 -35.40 -0.60 6.70
C VAL A 541 -35.23 -0.16 8.15
N VAL A 542 -36.27 -0.38 8.96
CA VAL A 542 -36.16 -0.36 10.42
C VAL A 542 -35.73 -1.76 10.85
N ALA A 543 -34.44 -2.03 10.82
CA ALA A 543 -33.90 -3.38 10.84
C ALA A 543 -34.27 -4.17 12.10
N ASN A 544 -34.35 -3.51 13.27
CA ASN A 544 -34.66 -4.17 14.54
C ASN A 544 -36.13 -4.62 14.67
N THR A 545 -37.00 -4.28 13.72
CA THR A 545 -38.38 -4.80 13.63
C THR A 545 -38.48 -6.05 12.77
N LEU A 546 -37.42 -6.41 12.03
CA LEU A 546 -37.39 -7.55 11.13
C LEU A 546 -36.93 -8.82 11.87
N THR A 547 -37.47 -9.97 11.48
CA THR A 547 -36.99 -11.27 11.97
C THR A 547 -35.60 -11.61 11.43
N SER A 548 -35.26 -11.09 10.26
CA SER A 548 -33.95 -11.18 9.60
C SER A 548 -32.94 -10.13 10.10
N TYR A 549 -33.14 -9.57 11.30
CA TYR A 549 -32.32 -8.47 11.82
C TYR A 549 -30.81 -8.76 11.76
N GLY A 550 -30.40 -9.96 12.18
CA GLY A 550 -28.99 -10.38 12.11
C GLY A 550 -28.44 -10.41 10.68
N ASP A 551 -29.24 -10.86 9.71
CA ASP A 551 -28.85 -10.93 8.29
C ASP A 551 -28.76 -9.54 7.67
N VAL A 552 -29.67 -8.62 8.04
CA VAL A 552 -29.61 -7.21 7.62
C VAL A 552 -28.34 -6.54 8.16
N LEU A 553 -27.96 -6.83 9.40
CA LEU A 553 -26.69 -6.34 9.95
C LEU A 553 -25.47 -7.00 9.29
N ALA A 554 -25.60 -8.20 8.75
CA ALA A 554 -24.52 -8.90 8.06
C ALA A 554 -24.23 -8.36 6.66
N LEU A 555 -25.17 -7.65 6.01
CA LEU A 555 -24.94 -7.00 4.71
C LEU A 555 -23.75 -6.04 4.76
N ASP A 556 -22.86 -6.13 3.77
CA ASP A 556 -21.75 -5.19 3.55
C ASP A 556 -21.78 -4.66 2.09
N LEU A 557 -20.78 -3.86 1.73
CA LEU A 557 -20.66 -3.35 0.36
C LEU A 557 -20.60 -4.50 -0.65
N SER A 558 -21.15 -4.27 -1.84
CA SER A 558 -21.25 -5.24 -2.95
C SER A 558 -22.15 -6.46 -2.72
N ASP A 559 -22.68 -6.69 -1.51
CA ASP A 559 -23.69 -7.71 -1.31
C ASP A 559 -24.95 -7.41 -2.12
N VAL A 560 -25.63 -8.48 -2.54
CA VAL A 560 -26.87 -8.39 -3.32
C VAL A 560 -28.06 -8.55 -2.40
N VAL A 561 -29.04 -7.66 -2.53
CA VAL A 561 -30.34 -7.75 -1.89
C VAL A 561 -31.41 -7.90 -2.97
N THR A 562 -32.25 -8.92 -2.83
CA THR A 562 -33.43 -9.08 -3.69
C THR A 562 -34.60 -8.34 -3.07
N LEU A 563 -35.17 -7.39 -3.79
CA LEU A 563 -36.40 -6.72 -3.41
C LEU A 563 -37.57 -7.42 -4.08
N ALA A 564 -38.44 -8.04 -3.29
CA ALA A 564 -39.54 -8.87 -3.78
C ALA A 564 -40.93 -8.29 -3.46
N GLY A 565 -41.93 -8.68 -4.25
CA GLY A 565 -43.31 -8.26 -4.06
C GLY A 565 -43.51 -6.76 -4.24
N LEU A 566 -42.81 -6.18 -5.23
CA LEU A 566 -42.90 -4.74 -5.50
C LEU A 566 -44.34 -4.34 -5.89
N PRO A 567 -44.80 -3.13 -5.50
CA PRO A 567 -46.19 -2.73 -5.71
C PRO A 567 -46.63 -2.74 -7.18
N ALA A 568 -47.94 -2.89 -7.41
CA ALA A 568 -48.52 -2.77 -8.73
C ALA A 568 -48.21 -1.39 -9.34
N GLY A 569 -47.62 -1.38 -10.55
CA GLY A 569 -47.09 -0.18 -11.20
C GLY A 569 -45.56 -0.10 -11.22
N SER A 570 -44.87 -0.93 -10.43
CA SER A 570 -43.42 -1.15 -10.58
C SER A 570 -43.11 -1.80 -11.94
N PRO A 571 -42.02 -1.43 -12.63
CA PRO A 571 -41.60 -2.06 -13.89
C PRO A 571 -41.31 -3.56 -13.74
N GLN A 572 -40.93 -3.98 -12.53
CA GLN A 572 -40.60 -5.36 -12.18
C GLN A 572 -41.25 -5.71 -10.84
N ASN A 573 -41.68 -6.97 -10.66
CA ASN A 573 -42.18 -7.47 -9.37
C ASN A 573 -41.04 -7.84 -8.39
N GLU A 574 -39.86 -8.07 -8.93
CA GLU A 574 -38.65 -8.44 -8.21
C GLU A 574 -37.43 -7.83 -8.89
N VAL A 575 -36.47 -7.33 -8.11
CA VAL A 575 -35.20 -6.78 -8.62
C VAL A 575 -34.06 -7.03 -7.64
N ASP A 576 -32.89 -7.35 -8.18
CA ASP A 576 -31.65 -7.50 -7.42
C ASP A 576 -30.86 -6.18 -7.43
N VAL A 577 -30.41 -5.76 -6.25
CA VAL A 577 -29.60 -4.55 -6.09
C VAL A 577 -28.32 -4.84 -5.31
N HIS A 578 -27.20 -4.26 -5.73
CA HIS A 578 -25.97 -4.25 -4.93
C HIS A 578 -26.03 -3.14 -3.88
N VAL A 579 -25.44 -3.39 -2.71
CA VAL A 579 -25.18 -2.37 -1.70
C VAL A 579 -23.93 -1.56 -2.08
N GLU A 580 -24.08 -0.25 -2.30
CA GLU A 580 -22.99 0.68 -2.60
C GLU A 580 -22.52 1.46 -1.36
N GLY A 581 -23.42 1.63 -0.40
CA GLY A 581 -23.13 2.34 0.84
C GLY A 581 -24.25 2.15 1.85
N VAL A 582 -24.00 2.58 3.08
CA VAL A 582 -24.97 2.48 4.17
C VAL A 582 -24.92 3.72 5.04
N VAL A 583 -26.10 4.24 5.37
CA VAL A 583 -26.34 5.19 6.45
C VAL A 583 -27.12 4.48 7.53
N GLU A 584 -26.57 4.45 8.73
CA GLU A 584 -27.12 3.75 9.88
C GLU A 584 -27.41 4.75 10.99
N VAL A 585 -28.62 4.69 11.55
CA VAL A 585 -29.09 5.55 12.62
C VAL A 585 -29.64 4.67 13.74
N ILE A 586 -29.05 4.80 14.92
CA ILE A 586 -29.44 4.06 16.12
C ILE A 586 -30.00 5.05 17.15
N ASP A 587 -31.26 4.85 17.54
CA ASP A 587 -31.92 5.52 18.66
C ASP A 587 -32.40 4.51 19.71
N TYR A 588 -33.15 4.95 20.73
CA TYR A 588 -33.60 4.07 21.82
C TYR A 588 -34.55 2.95 21.40
N ARG A 589 -35.22 3.11 20.25
CA ARG A 589 -36.30 2.21 19.80
C ARG A 589 -36.06 1.67 18.42
N HIS A 590 -35.33 2.39 17.58
CA HIS A 590 -35.13 2.06 16.18
C HIS A 590 -33.65 1.97 15.84
N HIS A 591 -33.34 0.95 15.07
CA HIS A 591 -32.10 0.82 14.34
C HIS A 591 -32.47 0.85 12.86
N THR A 592 -32.28 1.99 12.22
CA THR A 592 -32.61 2.20 10.81
C THR A 592 -31.35 2.09 9.97
N LEU A 593 -31.41 1.28 8.92
CA LEU A 593 -30.37 1.21 7.89
C LEU A 593 -30.96 1.68 6.56
N THR A 594 -30.28 2.62 5.92
CA THR A 594 -30.53 3.08 4.56
C THR A 594 -29.36 2.66 3.70
N PHE A 595 -29.60 1.70 2.81
CA PHE A 595 -28.62 1.24 1.82
C PHE A 595 -28.72 2.12 0.58
N HIS A 596 -27.59 2.61 0.10
CA HIS A 596 -27.45 3.13 -1.26
C HIS A 596 -27.25 1.95 -2.21
N THR A 597 -27.91 1.97 -3.35
CA THR A 597 -28.03 0.78 -4.20
C THR A 597 -27.77 1.04 -5.68
N SER A 598 -27.22 0.03 -6.35
CA SER A 598 -27.07 -0.03 -7.80
C SER A 598 -27.70 -1.32 -8.37
N PRO A 599 -28.13 -1.36 -9.65
CA PRO A 599 -28.73 -2.55 -10.22
C PRO A 599 -27.73 -3.71 -10.29
N ALA A 600 -28.03 -4.88 -9.71
CA ALA A 600 -27.12 -6.03 -9.78
C ALA A 600 -27.00 -6.64 -11.19
N ALA A 601 -27.98 -6.35 -12.06
CA ALA A 601 -27.99 -6.78 -13.45
C ALA A 601 -26.75 -6.32 -14.25
N VAL A 602 -26.11 -5.21 -13.88
CA VAL A 602 -24.89 -4.70 -14.56
C VAL A 602 -23.68 -5.60 -14.36
N SER A 603 -23.69 -6.45 -13.32
CA SER A 603 -22.62 -7.39 -13.01
C SER A 603 -22.96 -8.83 -13.44
N ARG A 604 -24.03 -9.02 -14.23
CA ARG A 604 -24.37 -10.34 -14.79
C ARG A 604 -23.53 -10.61 -16.05
N VAL A 605 -22.66 -11.60 -15.94
CA VAL A 605 -21.70 -12.00 -16.98
C VAL A 605 -21.97 -13.42 -17.48
N TRP A 606 -21.58 -13.69 -18.72
CA TRP A 606 -21.80 -14.97 -19.36
C TRP A 606 -20.90 -16.03 -18.74
N ARG A 607 -21.47 -17.20 -18.48
CA ARG A 607 -20.79 -18.33 -17.87
C ARG A 607 -21.17 -19.63 -18.58
N LEU A 608 -20.16 -20.28 -19.15
CA LEU A 608 -20.36 -21.53 -19.90
C LEU A 608 -21.04 -22.59 -19.03
N GLY A 609 -22.12 -23.18 -19.57
CA GLY A 609 -22.81 -24.32 -18.96
C GLY A 609 -23.71 -24.00 -17.77
N VAL A 610 -23.97 -22.72 -17.49
CA VAL A 610 -24.88 -22.30 -16.41
C VAL A 610 -26.21 -21.79 -17.01
N PRO A 611 -27.36 -22.45 -16.74
CA PRO A 611 -28.66 -21.97 -17.20
C PRO A 611 -28.95 -20.55 -16.70
N GLY A 612 -29.42 -19.67 -17.58
CA GLY A 612 -29.64 -18.24 -17.32
C GLY A 612 -28.40 -17.35 -17.51
N GLU A 613 -27.21 -17.96 -17.67
CA GLU A 613 -25.93 -17.26 -17.89
C GLU A 613 -25.18 -17.79 -19.12
N SER A 614 -25.71 -18.79 -19.84
CA SER A 614 -25.00 -19.47 -20.94
C SER A 614 -25.67 -19.30 -22.31
N GLU A 615 -26.81 -18.61 -22.36
CA GLU A 615 -27.63 -18.42 -23.54
C GLU A 615 -27.18 -17.20 -24.37
N LEU A 616 -26.96 -17.39 -25.67
CA LEU A 616 -26.62 -16.33 -26.62
C LEU A 616 -27.86 -15.47 -26.93
N GLY A 617 -27.74 -14.15 -26.82
CA GLY A 617 -28.82 -13.19 -27.15
C GLY A 617 -29.78 -12.86 -26.00
N VAL A 618 -29.52 -13.38 -24.80
CA VAL A 618 -30.10 -12.86 -23.54
C VAL A 618 -29.18 -11.72 -23.04
N ASN A 619 -29.63 -10.88 -22.11
CA ASN A 619 -28.93 -9.68 -21.57
C ASN A 619 -27.54 -9.93 -20.93
N THR A 620 -26.91 -11.07 -21.19
CA THR A 620 -25.71 -11.58 -20.57
C THR A 620 -24.47 -11.14 -21.35
N LYS A 621 -23.56 -10.40 -20.70
CA LYS A 621 -22.37 -9.77 -21.31
C LYS A 621 -21.13 -10.64 -21.14
N LEU A 622 -20.15 -10.52 -22.02
CA LEU A 622 -18.82 -11.09 -21.77
C LEU A 622 -18.15 -10.31 -20.62
N SER A 623 -17.42 -11.00 -19.74
CA SER A 623 -16.73 -10.37 -18.60
C SER A 623 -15.68 -9.34 -19.06
N LEU A 624 -15.47 -8.30 -18.25
CA LEU A 624 -14.42 -7.30 -18.44
C LEU A 624 -13.03 -7.86 -18.14
#